data_AF-A0A9E5M5K0-F1
#
_entry.id   AF-A0A9E5M5K0-F1
#
_cell.length_a   1.000
_cell.length_b   1.000
_cell.length_c   1.000
_cell.angle_alpha   90.00
_cell.angle_beta   90.00
_cell.angle_gamma   90.00
#
_symmetry.space_group_name_H-M   'P 1'
#
loop_
_entity.id
_entity.type
_entity.pdbx_description
1 polymer ?
#
loop_
_entity_poly.entity_id
_entity_poly.type
_entity_poly.pdbx_seq_one_letter_code
_entity_poly.pdbx_strand_id
1 'polypeptide(L)'
;MEDLLVKTPRLNAHQLTSRGYPYGPRTLHRFHYIGPEGGDGYTRLGVFAGVHGDEVAGSLAAVRFLRELVLESDLARGYEFFIYPVCNPTGYADGTR
;
A
#
# COMPACT_ATOMS: atom_id res chain seq x y z
N MET A 1 9.04 -20.67 10.66
CA MET A 1 8.32 -19.38 10.63
C MET A 1 8.87 -18.61 9.46
N GLU A 2 8.60 -19.10 8.25
CA GLU A 2 9.26 -18.64 7.02
C GLU A 2 8.34 -19.08 5.89
N ASP A 3 7.50 -18.15 5.44
CA ASP A 3 6.88 -18.12 4.12
C ASP A 3 6.05 -16.84 4.05
N LEU A 4 6.72 -15.71 3.86
CA LEU A 4 6.05 -14.39 3.85
C LEU A 4 6.41 -13.57 2.63
N LEU A 5 6.49 -14.21 1.47
CA LEU A 5 6.33 -13.55 0.18
C LEU A 5 5.62 -14.52 -0.77
N VAL A 6 4.33 -14.78 -0.53
CA VAL A 6 3.50 -15.44 -1.54
C VAL A 6 3.45 -14.50 -2.74
N LYS A 7 4.27 -14.79 -3.76
CA LYS A 7 4.19 -14.10 -5.05
C LYS A 7 2.83 -14.43 -5.65
N THR A 8 2.00 -13.39 -5.77
CA THR A 8 0.69 -13.49 -6.41
C THR A 8 0.66 -12.53 -7.60
N PRO A 9 0.11 -12.94 -8.76
CA PRO A 9 -0.05 -12.02 -9.90
C PRO A 9 -1.01 -10.87 -9.59
N ARG A 10 -1.77 -10.97 -8.49
CA ARG A 10 -2.72 -9.95 -8.03
C ARG A 10 -2.06 -8.77 -7.34
N LEU A 11 -0.80 -8.86 -6.95
CA LEU A 11 -0.09 -7.84 -6.19
C LEU A 11 1.12 -7.30 -6.96
N ASN A 12 1.11 -6.01 -7.21
CA ASN A 12 2.23 -5.28 -7.80
C ASN A 12 2.74 -4.20 -6.86
N ALA A 13 4.05 -4.07 -6.75
CA ALA A 13 4.70 -2.97 -6.04
C ALA A 13 5.16 -1.91 -7.06
N HIS A 14 4.84 -0.66 -6.78
CA HIS A 14 5.22 0.48 -7.60
C HIS A 14 5.97 1.51 -6.75
N GLN A 15 6.89 2.19 -7.40
CA GLN A 15 7.59 3.34 -6.84
C GLN A 15 7.20 4.58 -7.64
N LEU A 16 6.43 5.46 -7.02
CA LEU A 16 5.98 6.71 -7.62
C LEU A 16 6.98 7.80 -7.29
N THR A 17 7.48 8.50 -8.31
CA THR A 17 8.42 9.62 -8.11
C THR A 17 7.81 10.92 -8.62
N SER A 18 7.60 11.87 -7.71
CA SER A 18 7.23 13.24 -8.05
C SER A 18 8.49 14.08 -8.21
N ARG A 19 8.63 14.75 -9.36
CA ARG A 19 9.82 15.54 -9.73
C ARG A 19 9.63 17.06 -9.58
N GLY A 20 8.49 17.51 -9.05
CA GLY A 20 8.11 18.93 -8.97
C GLY A 20 8.32 19.59 -7.60
N TYR A 21 8.96 18.93 -6.64
CA TYR A 21 9.14 19.48 -5.30
C TYR A 21 10.40 20.37 -5.20
N PRO A 22 10.33 21.53 -4.53
CA PRO A 22 11.45 22.47 -4.41
C PRO A 22 12.67 21.89 -3.67
N TYR A 23 12.47 20.81 -2.90
CA TYR A 23 13.53 20.12 -2.14
C TYR A 23 14.05 18.85 -2.83
N GLY A 24 13.77 18.69 -4.12
CA GLY A 24 14.17 17.52 -4.91
C GLY A 24 13.06 16.48 -5.09
N PRO A 25 13.32 15.42 -5.87
CA PRO A 25 12.32 14.40 -6.16
C PRO A 25 11.89 13.67 -4.89
N ARG A 26 10.58 13.44 -4.77
CA ARG A 26 9.98 12.69 -3.67
C ARG A 26 9.46 11.36 -4.19
N THR A 27 9.76 10.30 -3.47
CA THR A 27 9.38 8.94 -3.85
C THR A 27 8.42 8.36 -2.84
N LEU A 28 7.30 7.80 -3.31
CA LEU A 28 6.36 7.03 -2.52
C LEU A 28 6.28 5.59 -3.02
N HIS A 29 6.18 4.66 -2.08
CA HIS A 29 5.87 3.27 -2.39
C HIS A 29 4.35 3.07 -2.43
N ARG A 30 3.88 2.32 -3.43
CA ARG A 30 2.49 1.94 -3.59
C ARG A 30 2.39 0.46 -3.88
N PHE A 31 1.53 -0.24 -3.16
CA PHE A 31 1.08 -1.57 -3.52
C PHE A 31 -0.25 -1.47 -4.26
N HIS A 32 -0.36 -2.17 -5.38
CA HIS A 32 -1.56 -2.30 -6.18
C HIS A 32 -2.03 -3.74 -6.10
N TYR A 33 -3.21 -3.96 -5.51
CA TYR A 33 -3.79 -5.28 -5.35
C TYR A 33 -5.12 -5.37 -6.10
N ILE A 34 -5.30 -6.38 -6.94
CA ILE A 34 -6.55 -6.65 -7.66
C ILE A 34 -7.15 -7.94 -7.11
N GLY A 35 -8.31 -7.84 -6.47
CA GLY A 35 -9.03 -9.02 -5.98
C GLY A 35 -9.64 -9.85 -7.11
N PRO A 36 -10.27 -11.00 -6.80
CA PRO A 36 -11.03 -11.78 -7.77
C PRO A 36 -12.17 -10.96 -8.39
N GLU A 37 -12.58 -11.29 -9.62
CA GLU A 37 -13.74 -10.68 -10.26
C GLU A 37 -15.03 -10.92 -9.45
N GLY A 38 -15.87 -9.89 -9.37
CA GLY A 38 -17.10 -9.89 -8.56
C GLY A 38 -18.35 -9.37 -9.27
N GLY A 39 -18.32 -9.19 -10.59
CA GLY A 39 -19.40 -8.61 -11.37
C GLY A 39 -18.88 -7.72 -12.51
N ASP A 40 -19.61 -6.65 -12.84
CA ASP A 40 -19.33 -5.80 -14.01
C ASP A 40 -18.05 -4.94 -13.91
N GLY A 41 -17.42 -4.85 -12.73
CA GLY A 41 -16.16 -4.12 -12.55
C GLY A 41 -15.66 -4.10 -11.10
N TYR A 42 -14.49 -3.46 -10.90
CA TYR A 42 -13.87 -3.31 -9.59
C TYR A 42 -14.27 -2.01 -8.90
N THR A 43 -14.66 -2.09 -7.63
CA THR A 43 -14.70 -0.93 -6.73
C THR A 43 -13.28 -0.59 -6.31
N ARG A 44 -12.83 0.62 -6.66
CA ARG A 44 -11.45 1.07 -6.41
C ARG A 44 -11.33 1.80 -5.08
N LEU A 45 -10.40 1.37 -4.25
CA LEU A 45 -10.16 1.93 -2.92
C LEU A 45 -8.70 2.35 -2.75
N GLY A 46 -8.50 3.54 -2.18
CA GLY A 46 -7.19 4.05 -1.77
C GLY A 46 -7.00 3.93 -0.26
N VAL A 47 -5.89 3.36 0.17
CA VAL A 47 -5.50 3.26 1.59
C VAL A 47 -4.21 4.04 1.79
N PHE A 48 -4.24 5.05 2.66
CA PHE A 48 -3.12 5.96 2.89
C PHE A 48 -2.73 5.91 4.37
N ALA A 49 -1.46 5.61 4.63
CA ALA A 49 -0.90 5.46 5.97
C ALA A 49 0.46 6.15 6.09
N GLY A 50 0.94 6.31 7.33
CA GLY A 50 2.18 7.04 7.60
C GLY A 50 2.14 8.47 7.06
N VAL A 51 0.99 9.14 7.20
CA VAL A 51 0.80 10.55 6.81
C VAL A 51 1.55 11.44 7.80
N HIS A 52 1.38 11.17 9.08
CA HIS A 52 2.29 11.65 10.12
C HIS A 52 3.40 10.61 10.28
N GLY A 53 4.66 11.03 10.16
CA GLY A 53 5.79 10.12 10.10
C GLY A 53 6.08 9.39 11.42
N ASP A 54 5.72 10.00 12.55
CA ASP A 54 5.83 9.44 13.90
C ASP A 54 4.72 8.41 14.23
N GLU A 55 3.66 8.33 13.43
CA GLU A 55 2.51 7.43 13.65
C GLU A 55 2.65 6.10 12.88
N VAL A 56 3.56 5.23 13.33
CA VAL A 56 3.91 3.94 12.66
C VAL A 56 2.76 2.93 12.60
N ALA A 57 1.79 3.02 13.52
CA ALA A 57 0.70 2.04 13.64
C ALA A 57 -0.12 1.90 12.34
N GLY A 58 -0.40 3.02 11.66
CA GLY A 58 -1.13 3.01 10.40
C GLY A 58 -0.35 2.29 9.29
N SER A 59 0.97 2.52 9.20
CA SER A 59 1.84 1.88 8.22
C SER A 59 1.87 0.36 8.41
N LEU A 60 1.97 -0.09 9.67
CA LEU A 60 1.93 -1.52 9.99
C LEU A 60 0.57 -2.13 9.67
N ALA A 61 -0.53 -1.43 9.97
CA ALA A 61 -1.87 -1.89 9.64
C ALA A 61 -2.06 -2.03 8.13
N ALA A 62 -1.55 -1.09 7.32
CA ALA A 62 -1.62 -1.17 5.86
C ALA A 62 -0.88 -2.40 5.29
N VAL A 63 0.31 -2.71 5.83
CA VAL A 63 1.08 -3.89 5.41
C VAL A 63 0.39 -5.19 5.83
N ARG A 64 -0.17 -5.24 7.05
CA ARG A 64 -0.94 -6.40 7.53
C ARG A 64 -2.21 -6.59 6.72
N PHE A 65 -2.95 -5.52 6.44
CA PHE A 65 -4.13 -5.58 5.58
C PHE A 65 -3.78 -6.15 4.21
N LEU A 66 -2.72 -5.67 3.57
CA LEU A 66 -2.25 -6.21 2.29
C LEU A 66 -1.91 -7.71 2.39
N ARG A 67 -1.25 -8.14 3.47
CA ARG A 67 -0.97 -9.57 3.71
C ARG A 67 -2.25 -10.39 3.79
N GLU A 68 -3.26 -9.93 4.54
CA GLU A 68 -4.55 -10.63 4.64
C GLU A 68 -5.27 -10.69 3.28
N LEU A 69 -5.19 -9.64 2.46
CA LEU A 69 -5.72 -9.69 1.10
C LEU A 69 -5.05 -10.77 0.24
N VAL A 70 -3.73 -10.97 0.41
CA VAL A 70 -2.99 -12.01 -0.33
C VAL A 70 -3.35 -13.41 0.17
N LEU A 71 -3.49 -13.59 1.48
CA LEU A 71 -3.82 -14.89 2.09
C LEU A 71 -5.28 -15.29 1.83
N GLU A 72 -6.21 -14.33 1.94
CA GLU A 72 -7.66 -14.55 1.84
C GLU A 72 -8.25 -13.72 0.70
N SER A 73 -7.85 -14.04 -0.53
CA SER A 73 -8.15 -13.20 -1.70
C SER A 73 -9.64 -12.97 -1.97
N ASP A 74 -10.51 -13.87 -1.54
CA ASP A 74 -11.97 -13.74 -1.70
C ASP A 74 -12.58 -12.58 -0.91
N LEU A 75 -11.93 -12.12 0.16
CA LEU A 75 -12.34 -10.91 0.90
C LEU A 75 -12.30 -9.65 0.02
N ALA A 76 -11.50 -9.67 -1.04
CA ALA A 76 -11.35 -8.57 -2.01
C ALA A 76 -12.13 -8.80 -3.30
N ARG A 77 -13.07 -9.75 -3.36
CA ARG A 77 -13.85 -9.99 -4.57
C ARG A 77 -14.59 -8.73 -5.02
N GLY A 78 -14.37 -8.33 -6.26
CA GLY A 78 -14.94 -7.09 -6.82
C GLY A 78 -14.24 -5.81 -6.35
N TYR A 79 -13.07 -5.89 -5.70
CA TYR A 79 -12.29 -4.74 -5.25
C TYR A 79 -10.90 -4.66 -5.87
N GLU A 80 -10.45 -3.42 -6.07
CA GLU A 80 -9.10 -3.06 -6.48
C GLU A 80 -8.54 -2.05 -5.47
N PHE A 81 -7.38 -2.33 -4.90
CA PHE A 81 -6.77 -1.55 -3.82
C PHE A 81 -5.47 -0.88 -4.26
N PHE A 82 -5.31 0.39 -3.91
CA PHE A 82 -4.07 1.15 -4.01
C PHE A 82 -3.63 1.54 -2.60
N ILE A 83 -2.58 0.89 -2.10
CA ILE A 83 -2.15 1.00 -0.70
C ILE A 83 -0.81 1.75 -0.66
N TYR A 84 -0.78 2.85 0.08
CA TYR A 84 0.38 3.70 0.31
C TYR A 84 0.75 3.59 1.79
N PRO A 85 1.68 2.69 2.17
CA PRO A 85 1.97 2.42 3.57
C PRO A 85 2.69 3.59 4.27
N VAL A 86 3.42 4.41 3.51
CA VAL A 86 4.18 5.56 4.04
C VAL A 86 4.03 6.74 3.08
N CYS A 87 3.17 7.70 3.45
CA CYS A 87 2.92 8.93 2.70
C CYS A 87 3.90 10.06 3.03
N ASN A 88 4.51 10.04 4.22
CA ASN A 88 5.58 10.95 4.62
C ASN A 88 6.88 10.16 4.89
N PRO A 89 7.64 9.77 3.86
CA PRO A 89 8.85 8.95 4.03
C PRO A 89 9.94 9.63 4.86
N THR A 90 10.07 10.95 4.75
CA THR A 90 11.06 11.70 5.54
C THR A 90 10.68 11.74 7.01
N GLY A 91 9.44 12.13 7.32
CA GLY A 91 8.97 12.09 8.71
C GLY A 91 9.02 10.68 9.30
N TYR A 92 8.72 9.65 8.50
CA TYR A 92 8.82 8.26 8.95
C TYR A 92 10.27 7.84 9.27
N ALA A 93 11.23 8.23 8.43
CA ALA A 93 12.64 7.95 8.66
C ALA A 93 13.19 8.72 9.89
N ASP A 94 12.73 9.95 10.08
CA ASP A 94 13.23 10.86 11.12
C ASP A 94 12.42 10.76 12.43
N GLY A 95 11.30 10.03 12.44
CA GLY A 95 10.38 9.92 13.58
C GLY A 95 9.66 11.23 13.88
N THR A 96 9.33 12.02 12.86
CA THR A 96 8.71 13.34 12.98
C THR A 96 7.36 13.40 12.27
N ARG A 97 6.52 14.34 12.73
CA ARG A 97 5.24 14.64 12.09
C ARG A 97 5.42 15.27 10.70
#